data_AF-A0A1G4J6S0-F1
#
_entry.id   AF-A0A1G4J6S0-F1
#
_cell.length_a   1.000
_cell.length_b   1.000
_cell.length_c   1.000
_cell.angle_alpha   90.00
_cell.angle_beta   90.00
_cell.angle_gamma   90.00
#
_symmetry.space_group_name_H-M   'P 1'
#
loop_
_entity.id
_entity.type
_entity.pdbx_description
1 polymer ?
#
loop_
_entity_poly.entity_id
_entity_poly.type
_entity_poly.pdbx_seq_one_letter_code
_entity_poly.pdbx_strand_id
1 'polypeptide(L)'
;MAITVQRNAHIGRVASMQRFANREYAAAMLKEVAHLVSLLMRENGMKVGELVEFYPRDGRLLGMNVNRGAKIMLRLREAHDENRFLSREQVMGTMLHELVHNECGPHNAAFYQRLDVLTGRQWVIEQRGLFDAFVGVGRRLGSDPRRRSGAASVASAASAAGRAGRARNGRVLGGARVGPKGAAEMAKMAAEKRAQDAQWCGRSSAAMAAAQPEVQELEYIDLESPRSAVVAEVIDLT
;
A
#
# COMPACT_ATOMS: atom_id res chain seq x y z
N MET A 1 -7.31 21.69 1.26
CA MET A 1 -6.84 21.33 -0.10
C MET A 1 -7.47 19.99 -0.44
N ALA A 2 -8.22 19.88 -1.54
CA ALA A 2 -8.73 18.59 -1.98
C ALA A 2 -7.55 17.75 -2.49
N ILE A 3 -7.23 16.64 -1.81
CA ILE A 3 -6.23 15.69 -2.31
C ILE A 3 -6.81 15.09 -3.59
N THR A 4 -6.13 15.30 -4.72
CA THR A 4 -6.51 14.67 -5.97
C THR A 4 -6.12 13.21 -5.89
N VAL A 5 -7.07 12.34 -5.54
CA VAL A 5 -6.86 10.89 -5.44
C VAL A 5 -6.58 10.35 -6.85
N GLN A 6 -5.31 10.03 -7.12
CA GLN A 6 -4.91 9.42 -8.38
C GLN A 6 -5.08 7.91 -8.33
N ARG A 7 -5.40 7.32 -9.49
CA ARG A 7 -5.53 5.88 -9.66
C ARG A 7 -4.22 5.18 -9.32
N ASN A 8 -4.31 4.06 -8.61
CA ASN A 8 -3.19 3.14 -8.42
C ASN A 8 -3.20 2.08 -9.55
N ALA A 9 -2.15 2.02 -10.38
CA ALA A 9 -2.03 1.05 -11.46
C ALA A 9 -1.85 -0.41 -10.98
N HIS A 10 -1.52 -0.59 -9.69
CA HIS A 10 -1.23 -1.89 -9.09
C HIS A 10 -2.43 -2.51 -8.37
N ILE A 11 -3.58 -1.83 -8.36
CA ILE A 11 -4.84 -2.32 -7.82
C ILE A 11 -5.88 -2.35 -8.95
N GLY A 12 -6.46 -3.52 -9.22
CA GLY A 12 -7.42 -3.68 -10.33
C GLY A 12 -8.76 -2.99 -10.05
N ARG A 13 -9.41 -3.37 -8.95
CA ARG A 13 -10.71 -2.83 -8.55
C ARG A 13 -10.83 -2.61 -7.05
N VAL A 14 -11.64 -1.63 -6.67
CA VAL A 14 -11.99 -1.35 -5.27
C VAL A 14 -13.48 -1.58 -5.06
N ALA A 15 -13.90 -2.07 -3.90
CA ALA A 15 -15.32 -2.20 -3.60
C ALA A 15 -15.68 -1.87 -2.15
N SER A 16 -16.81 -1.20 -1.94
CA SER A 16 -17.37 -0.92 -0.61
C SER A 16 -18.71 -1.63 -0.40
N MET A 17 -19.07 -1.82 0.87
CA MET A 17 -20.29 -2.53 1.25
C MET A 17 -21.52 -1.62 1.15
N GLN A 18 -22.51 -2.06 0.38
CA GLN A 18 -23.69 -1.28 0.01
C GLN A 18 -24.77 -1.20 1.09
N ARG A 19 -24.81 -2.20 1.99
CA ARG A 19 -25.83 -2.29 3.05
C ARG A 19 -25.66 -1.23 4.15
N PHE A 20 -24.49 -0.60 4.25
CA PHE A 20 -24.17 0.31 5.34
C PHE A 20 -24.32 1.79 4.94
N ALA A 21 -24.65 2.62 5.92
CA ALA A 21 -24.68 4.07 5.75
C ALA A 21 -23.27 4.63 5.41
N ASN A 22 -23.22 5.81 4.80
CA ASN A 22 -21.97 6.50 4.43
C ASN A 22 -21.04 5.66 3.52
N ARG A 23 -21.61 4.85 2.61
CA ARG A 23 -20.87 4.01 1.66
C ARG A 23 -19.94 4.80 0.73
N GLU A 24 -20.31 6.04 0.43
CA GLU A 24 -19.51 6.95 -0.41
C GLU A 24 -18.21 7.34 0.31
N TYR A 25 -18.27 7.52 1.64
CA TYR A 25 -17.10 7.77 2.47
C TYR A 25 -16.21 6.53 2.57
N ALA A 26 -16.82 5.35 2.72
CA ALA A 26 -16.08 4.08 2.71
C ALA A 26 -15.30 3.88 1.39
N ALA A 27 -15.97 4.12 0.25
CA ALA A 27 -15.33 4.06 -1.06
C ALA A 27 -14.22 5.12 -1.23
N ALA A 28 -14.43 6.35 -0.73
CA ALA A 28 -13.42 7.40 -0.75
C ALA A 28 -12.18 7.00 0.07
N MET A 29 -12.37 6.42 1.26
CA MET A 29 -11.29 5.93 2.12
C MET A 29 -10.49 4.82 1.44
N LEU A 30 -11.14 3.84 0.79
CA LEU A 30 -10.44 2.79 0.04
C LEU A 30 -9.62 3.36 -1.12
N LYS A 31 -10.18 4.33 -1.85
CA LYS A 31 -9.48 5.01 -2.95
C LYS A 31 -8.28 5.81 -2.44
N GLU A 32 -8.43 6.49 -1.30
CA GLU A 32 -7.35 7.21 -0.64
C GLU A 32 -6.22 6.26 -0.22
N VAL A 33 -6.55 5.16 0.48
CA VAL A 33 -5.56 4.15 0.89
C VAL A 33 -4.86 3.56 -0.33
N ALA A 34 -5.61 3.20 -1.37
CA ALA A 34 -5.08 2.71 -2.64
C ALA A 34 -4.10 3.71 -3.28
N HIS A 35 -4.44 5.00 -3.29
CA HIS A 35 -3.59 6.06 -3.82
C HIS A 35 -2.28 6.20 -3.02
N LEU A 36 -2.38 6.23 -1.69
CA LEU A 36 -1.23 6.44 -0.80
C LEU A 36 -0.20 5.31 -0.89
N VAL A 37 -0.62 4.06 -1.09
CA VAL A 37 0.30 2.92 -1.22
C VAL A 37 0.84 2.71 -2.64
N SER A 38 0.42 3.51 -3.61
CA SER A 38 0.76 3.32 -5.03
C SER A 38 2.26 3.23 -5.30
N LEU A 39 3.03 4.21 -4.81
CA LEU A 39 4.48 4.23 -4.98
C LEU A 39 5.15 3.06 -4.25
N LEU A 40 4.68 2.73 -3.05
CA LEU A 40 5.20 1.61 -2.28
C LEU A 40 5.00 0.28 -3.03
N MET A 41 3.81 0.08 -3.61
CA MET A 41 3.52 -1.10 -4.43
C MET A 41 4.41 -1.17 -5.66
N ARG A 42 4.63 -0.04 -6.35
CA ARG A 42 5.52 0.04 -7.50
C ARG A 42 6.96 -0.37 -7.17
N GLU A 43 7.50 0.20 -6.09
CA GLU A 43 8.89 -0.05 -5.65
C GLU A 43 9.14 -1.50 -5.23
N ASN A 44 8.10 -2.19 -4.75
CA ASN A 44 8.20 -3.58 -4.30
C ASN A 44 7.61 -4.58 -5.31
N GLY A 45 7.15 -4.13 -6.47
CA GLY A 45 6.54 -4.99 -7.49
C GLY A 45 5.25 -5.69 -7.03
N MET A 46 4.55 -5.15 -6.02
CA MET A 46 3.34 -5.73 -5.47
C MET A 46 2.13 -5.40 -6.35
N LYS A 47 1.21 -6.35 -6.49
CA LYS A 47 -0.06 -6.17 -7.20
C LYS A 47 -1.20 -6.72 -6.36
N VAL A 48 -2.36 -6.09 -6.46
CA VAL A 48 -3.60 -6.54 -5.82
C VAL A 48 -4.72 -6.57 -6.87
N GLY A 49 -5.44 -7.67 -6.98
CA GLY A 49 -6.58 -7.77 -7.88
C GLY A 49 -7.74 -6.91 -7.38
N GLU A 50 -8.20 -7.21 -6.17
CA GLU A 50 -9.35 -6.56 -5.54
C GLU A 50 -9.00 -6.02 -4.16
N LEU A 51 -9.35 -4.76 -3.90
CA LEU A 51 -9.30 -4.17 -2.55
C LEU A 51 -10.72 -3.86 -2.09
N VAL A 52 -11.22 -4.61 -1.11
CA VAL A 52 -12.64 -4.56 -0.75
C VAL A 52 -12.85 -4.26 0.74
N GLU A 53 -13.93 -3.55 1.05
CA GLU A 53 -14.45 -3.45 2.41
C GLU A 53 -15.07 -4.78 2.83
N PHE A 54 -14.85 -5.17 4.08
CA PHE A 54 -15.62 -6.23 4.73
C PHE A 54 -15.96 -5.87 6.18
N TYR A 55 -16.96 -6.54 6.73
CA TYR A 55 -17.38 -6.36 8.12
C TYR A 55 -17.69 -7.72 8.76
N PRO A 56 -16.65 -8.47 9.17
CA PRO A 56 -16.83 -9.80 9.74
C PRO A 56 -17.47 -9.75 11.13
N ARG A 57 -18.08 -10.86 11.56
CA ARG A 57 -18.64 -10.99 12.91
C ARG A 57 -17.58 -10.96 14.01
N ASP A 58 -16.36 -11.45 13.72
CA ASP A 58 -15.25 -11.32 14.66
C ASP A 58 -14.72 -9.87 14.64
N GLY A 59 -14.90 -9.17 15.75
CA GLY A 59 -14.47 -7.79 15.91
C GLY A 59 -12.94 -7.60 15.90
N ARG A 60 -12.18 -8.68 16.10
CA ARG A 60 -10.71 -8.64 16.09
C ARG A 60 -10.10 -8.72 14.70
N LEU A 61 -10.91 -8.92 13.66
CA LEU A 61 -10.43 -9.08 12.30
C LEU A 61 -10.48 -7.72 11.57
N LEU A 62 -9.33 -7.02 11.40
CA LEU A 62 -9.26 -5.79 10.57
C LEU A 62 -8.94 -6.11 9.11
N GLY A 63 -8.26 -7.22 8.82
CA GLY A 63 -7.65 -7.44 7.52
C GLY A 63 -7.60 -8.90 7.11
N MET A 64 -7.66 -9.14 5.80
CA MET A 64 -7.45 -10.47 5.25
C MET A 64 -6.92 -10.41 3.81
N ASN A 65 -5.80 -11.08 3.57
CA ASN A 65 -5.25 -11.32 2.24
C ASN A 65 -5.59 -12.73 1.74
N VAL A 66 -6.29 -12.80 0.60
CA VAL A 66 -6.64 -14.04 -0.09
C VAL A 66 -5.70 -14.23 -1.28
N ASN A 67 -5.08 -15.41 -1.34
CA ASN A 67 -4.21 -15.85 -2.45
C ASN A 67 -3.10 -14.84 -2.82
N ARG A 68 -2.39 -14.30 -1.82
CA ARG A 68 -1.20 -13.45 -2.01
C ARG A 68 -1.47 -12.22 -2.89
N GLY A 69 -2.57 -11.53 -2.62
CA GLY A 69 -2.96 -10.30 -3.30
C GLY A 69 -4.02 -10.48 -4.37
N ALA A 70 -4.60 -11.67 -4.57
CA ALA A 70 -5.78 -11.78 -5.44
C ALA A 70 -6.93 -10.89 -4.93
N LYS A 71 -7.17 -10.93 -3.62
CA LYS A 71 -8.14 -10.07 -2.93
C LYS A 71 -7.61 -9.69 -1.55
N ILE A 72 -7.61 -8.40 -1.24
CA ILE A 72 -7.36 -7.88 0.11
C ILE A 72 -8.66 -7.28 0.63
N MET A 73 -9.06 -7.70 1.84
CA MET A 73 -10.25 -7.21 2.52
C MET A 73 -9.83 -6.39 3.74
N LEU A 74 -10.38 -5.19 3.86
CA LEU A 74 -10.10 -4.28 4.96
C LEU A 74 -11.39 -3.91 5.69
N ARG A 75 -11.36 -3.95 7.01
CA ARG A 75 -12.41 -3.43 7.87
C ARG A 75 -12.20 -1.93 7.95
N LEU A 76 -13.24 -1.17 7.58
CA LEU A 76 -13.20 0.29 7.63
C LEU A 76 -13.97 0.85 8.83
N ARG A 77 -14.85 0.06 9.43
CA ARG A 77 -15.80 0.45 10.48
C ARG A 77 -15.47 -0.22 11.82
N GLU A 78 -15.79 0.44 12.93
CA GLU A 78 -15.58 -0.11 14.26
C GLU A 78 -16.44 -1.37 14.48
N ALA A 79 -15.93 -2.35 15.23
CA ALA A 79 -16.62 -3.63 15.43
C ALA A 79 -17.93 -3.53 16.24
N HIS A 80 -18.09 -2.46 17.01
CA HIS A 80 -19.26 -2.22 17.87
C HIS A 80 -20.18 -1.12 17.34
N ASP A 81 -19.76 -0.39 16.30
CA ASP A 81 -20.52 0.68 15.69
C ASP A 81 -20.22 0.76 14.19
N GLU A 82 -21.19 0.32 13.39
CA GLU A 82 -21.10 0.28 11.93
C GLU A 82 -21.08 1.69 11.30
N ASN A 83 -21.55 2.71 12.00
CA ASN A 83 -21.58 4.09 11.50
C ASN A 83 -20.25 4.82 11.75
N ARG A 84 -19.42 4.29 12.65
CA ARG A 84 -18.13 4.88 13.01
C ARG A 84 -17.00 4.22 12.25
N PHE A 85 -16.20 5.03 11.59
CA PHE A 85 -15.03 4.57 10.83
C PHE A 85 -13.78 4.52 11.70
N LEU A 86 -12.90 3.59 11.36
CA LEU A 86 -11.55 3.53 11.89
C LEU A 86 -10.71 4.70 11.36
N SER A 87 -9.66 5.04 12.09
CA SER A 87 -8.76 6.11 11.65
C SER A 87 -8.00 5.69 10.39
N ARG A 88 -7.63 6.67 9.56
CA ARG A 88 -6.82 6.47 8.35
C ARG A 88 -5.54 5.70 8.66
N GLU A 89 -4.88 6.00 9.77
CA GLU A 89 -3.65 5.35 10.22
C GLU A 89 -3.87 3.86 10.55
N GLN A 90 -5.00 3.51 11.17
CA GLN A 90 -5.34 2.12 11.49
C GLN A 90 -5.59 1.30 10.22
N VAL A 91 -6.34 1.88 9.27
CA VAL A 91 -6.61 1.22 7.98
C VAL A 91 -5.32 1.09 7.17
N MET A 92 -4.47 2.12 7.15
CA MET A 92 -3.16 2.09 6.47
C MET A 92 -2.25 1.01 7.07
N GLY A 93 -2.14 0.94 8.40
CA GLY A 93 -1.35 -0.10 9.07
C GLY A 93 -1.81 -1.51 8.70
N THR A 94 -3.13 -1.71 8.61
CA THR A 94 -3.72 -2.99 8.16
C THR A 94 -3.41 -3.26 6.69
N MET A 95 -3.54 -2.26 5.82
CA MET A 95 -3.20 -2.41 4.39
C MET A 95 -1.73 -2.83 4.21
N LEU A 96 -0.80 -2.23 4.94
CA LEU A 96 0.61 -2.61 4.90
C LEU A 96 0.84 -4.03 5.40
N HIS A 97 0.16 -4.43 6.48
CA HIS A 97 0.18 -5.80 7.00
C HIS A 97 -0.26 -6.80 5.93
N GLU A 98 -1.41 -6.55 5.30
CA GLU A 98 -1.94 -7.43 4.26
C GLU A 98 -1.06 -7.44 3.00
N LEU A 99 -0.40 -6.33 2.65
CA LEU A 99 0.57 -6.31 1.54
C LEU A 99 1.78 -7.21 1.82
N VAL A 100 2.28 -7.29 3.05
CA VAL A 100 3.37 -8.24 3.40
C VAL A 100 2.93 -9.69 3.14
N HIS A 101 1.64 -10.00 3.32
CA HIS A 101 1.10 -11.33 3.02
C HIS A 101 1.15 -11.72 1.53
N ASN A 102 1.44 -10.80 0.61
CA ASN A 102 1.76 -11.17 -0.78
C ASN A 102 3.04 -12.00 -0.89
N GLU A 103 4.01 -11.74 -0.02
CA GLU A 103 5.33 -12.40 -0.02
C GLU A 103 5.45 -13.45 1.10
N CYS A 104 4.97 -13.12 2.31
CA CYS A 104 5.17 -13.93 3.51
C CYS A 104 3.85 -14.31 4.18
N GLY A 105 3.51 -15.60 4.19
CA GLY A 105 2.30 -16.11 4.84
C GLY A 105 2.31 -16.07 6.37
N PRO A 106 3.29 -16.67 7.06
CA PRO A 106 3.28 -16.76 8.52
C PRO A 106 3.80 -15.49 9.20
N HIS A 107 3.25 -15.13 10.35
CA HIS A 107 3.72 -14.03 11.22
C HIS A 107 5.00 -14.39 11.97
N ASN A 108 6.06 -14.66 11.23
CA ASN A 108 7.40 -14.95 11.77
C ASN A 108 8.25 -13.67 11.84
N ALA A 109 9.50 -13.79 12.31
CA ALA A 109 10.41 -12.64 12.41
C ALA A 109 10.62 -11.93 11.06
N ALA A 110 10.65 -12.68 9.95
CA ALA A 110 10.81 -12.09 8.62
C ALA A 110 9.59 -11.27 8.19
N PHE A 111 8.38 -11.71 8.53
CA PHE A 111 7.15 -10.93 8.32
C PHE A 111 7.23 -9.56 9.00
N TYR A 112 7.57 -9.52 10.28
CA TYR A 112 7.64 -8.26 11.03
C TYR A 112 8.79 -7.36 10.55
N GLN A 113 9.94 -7.93 10.19
CA GLN A 113 11.03 -7.15 9.58
C GLN A 113 10.58 -6.50 8.26
N ARG A 114 9.85 -7.24 7.42
CA ARG A 114 9.31 -6.70 6.17
C ARG A 114 8.26 -5.61 6.45
N LEU A 115 7.38 -5.83 7.41
CA LEU A 115 6.37 -4.86 7.81
C LEU A 115 7.00 -3.56 8.33
N ASP A 116 8.05 -3.64 9.15
CA ASP A 116 8.78 -2.47 9.67
C ASP A 116 9.41 -1.66 8.52
N VAL A 117 10.02 -2.35 7.55
CA VAL A 117 10.59 -1.72 6.34
C VAL A 117 9.52 -1.02 5.53
N LEU A 118 8.39 -1.68 5.24
CA LEU A 118 7.29 -1.08 4.48
C LEU A 118 6.67 0.10 5.23
N THR A 119 6.48 -0.02 6.54
CA THR A 119 5.91 1.04 7.39
C THR A 119 6.80 2.27 7.40
N GLY A 120 8.12 2.09 7.61
CA GLY A 120 9.07 3.20 7.55
C GLY A 120 9.14 3.84 6.16
N ARG A 121 9.09 3.03 5.10
CA ARG A 121 9.08 3.54 3.72
C ARG A 121 7.81 4.34 3.42
N GLN A 122 6.64 3.82 3.80
CA GLN A 122 5.35 4.48 3.61
C GLN A 122 5.31 5.83 4.33
N TRP A 123 5.83 5.91 5.55
CA TRP A 123 5.91 7.17 6.29
C TRP A 123 6.74 8.22 5.52
N VAL A 124 7.89 7.84 4.95
CA VAL A 124 8.72 8.74 4.14
C VAL A 124 7.99 9.19 2.86
N ILE A 125 7.26 8.27 2.22
CA ILE A 125 6.45 8.56 1.02
C ILE A 125 5.41 9.63 1.35
N GLU A 126 4.65 9.44 2.44
CA GLU A 126 3.60 10.37 2.87
C GLU A 126 4.15 11.74 3.25
N GLN A 127 5.22 11.79 4.07
CA GLN A 127 5.83 13.05 4.50
C GLN A 127 6.39 13.87 3.34
N ARG A 128 6.81 13.20 2.26
CA ARG A 128 7.33 13.85 1.06
C ARG A 128 6.25 14.10 0.00
N GLY A 129 5.00 13.71 0.26
CA GLY A 129 3.91 13.81 -0.70
C GLY A 129 4.18 13.03 -2.00
N LEU A 130 4.91 11.92 -1.91
CA LEU A 130 5.24 11.11 -3.08
C LEU A 130 4.10 10.12 -3.35
N PHE A 131 3.82 9.88 -4.63
CA PHE A 131 2.87 8.87 -5.09
C PHE A 131 3.29 8.41 -6.48
N ASP A 132 2.64 7.38 -7.02
CA ASP A 132 2.88 6.95 -8.38
C ASP A 132 2.27 7.95 -9.39
N ALA A 133 3.02 9.02 -9.68
CA ALA A 133 2.54 10.14 -10.50
C ALA A 133 2.41 9.83 -12.01
N PHE A 134 2.86 8.65 -12.46
CA PHE A 134 2.88 8.29 -13.88
C PHE A 134 2.03 7.05 -14.16
N VAL A 135 0.71 7.26 -14.20
CA VAL A 135 -0.29 6.20 -14.45
C VAL A 135 -0.63 6.06 -15.95
N GLY A 136 -0.07 6.93 -16.80
CA GLY A 136 -0.38 7.00 -18.23
C GLY A 136 0.52 6.13 -19.12
N VAL A 137 0.03 5.81 -20.32
CA VAL A 137 0.85 5.20 -21.37
C VAL A 137 1.88 6.24 -21.84
N GLY A 138 3.14 6.00 -21.52
CA GLY A 138 4.21 6.90 -21.94
C GLY A 138 4.33 6.96 -23.45
N ARG A 139 4.18 8.17 -24.01
CA ARG A 139 4.45 8.41 -25.42
C ARG A 139 5.93 8.67 -25.59
N ARG A 140 6.62 7.79 -26.32
CA ARG A 140 8.02 8.02 -26.71
C ARG A 140 8.08 9.30 -27.56
N LEU A 141 8.73 10.32 -27.04
CA LEU A 141 9.05 11.54 -27.79
C LEU A 141 10.46 11.38 -28.41
N GLY A 142 10.63 11.78 -29.66
CA GLY A 142 11.94 11.81 -30.32
C GLY A 142 12.37 10.58 -31.13
N SER A 143 11.46 9.68 -31.53
CA SER A 143 11.80 8.71 -32.58
C SER A 143 11.69 9.36 -33.96
N ASP A 144 12.74 10.03 -34.41
CA ASP A 144 12.92 10.30 -35.84
C ASP A 144 13.55 9.05 -36.50
N PRO A 145 12.83 8.31 -37.36
CA PRO A 145 13.39 7.17 -38.06
C PRO A 145 14.48 7.56 -39.07
N ARG A 146 14.64 8.86 -39.38
CA ARG A 146 15.49 9.35 -40.47
C ARG A 146 16.92 9.71 -40.06
N ARG A 147 17.31 9.48 -38.80
CA ARG A 147 18.70 9.70 -38.34
C ARG A 147 19.41 8.39 -38.00
N ARG A 148 19.42 7.44 -38.94
CA ARG A 148 20.43 6.36 -38.97
C ARG A 148 21.56 6.76 -39.92
N SER A 149 22.49 7.58 -39.42
CA SER A 149 23.80 7.90 -40.01
C SER A 149 24.55 8.80 -39.01
N GLY A 150 25.73 8.52 -38.47
CA GLY A 150 26.61 7.37 -38.54
C GLY A 150 27.41 7.29 -37.23
N ALA A 151 28.13 6.19 -37.08
CA ALA A 151 28.98 5.90 -35.93
C ALA A 151 30.14 6.90 -35.81
N ALA A 152 30.44 7.33 -34.57
CA ALA A 152 31.80 7.67 -34.14
C ALA A 152 31.89 7.59 -32.61
N SER A 153 32.88 6.85 -32.16
CA SER A 153 33.23 6.52 -30.79
C SER A 153 33.56 7.74 -29.92
N VAL A 154 32.89 7.87 -28.78
CA VAL A 154 33.37 8.66 -27.63
C VAL A 154 33.25 7.83 -26.35
N ALA A 155 33.94 6.68 -26.34
CA ALA A 155 34.14 5.87 -25.15
C ALA A 155 35.65 5.73 -24.89
N SER A 156 36.31 6.87 -24.61
CA SER A 156 37.69 6.90 -24.13
C SER A 156 37.93 8.14 -23.25
N ALA A 157 37.16 8.27 -22.17
CA ALA A 157 37.40 9.27 -21.12
C ALA A 157 37.00 8.77 -19.72
N ALA A 158 37.09 7.45 -19.49
CA ALA A 158 36.85 6.84 -18.18
C ALA A 158 38.10 6.11 -17.67
N SER A 159 39.21 6.84 -17.59
CA SER A 159 40.43 6.35 -16.94
C SER A 159 41.27 7.54 -16.49
N ALA A 160 41.04 7.98 -15.25
CA ALA A 160 42.01 8.55 -14.29
C ALA A 160 41.32 9.46 -13.28
N ALA A 161 40.79 8.88 -12.20
CA ALA A 161 40.66 9.60 -10.93
C ALA A 161 40.60 8.62 -9.75
N GLY A 162 41.74 8.48 -9.08
CA GLY A 162 41.77 8.49 -7.61
C GLY A 162 41.35 7.22 -6.86
N ARG A 163 42.34 6.36 -6.62
CA ARG A 163 42.43 5.51 -5.43
C ARG A 163 42.18 6.32 -4.15
N ALA A 164 41.42 5.78 -3.20
CA ALA A 164 41.77 5.82 -1.77
C ALA A 164 40.74 5.03 -0.96
N GLY A 165 41.20 3.93 -0.34
CA GLY A 165 40.43 3.24 0.66
C GLY A 165 40.17 4.15 1.87
N ARG A 166 39.00 3.98 2.47
CA ARG A 166 38.78 4.37 3.85
C ARG A 166 37.79 3.40 4.49
N ALA A 167 38.35 2.51 5.30
CA ALA A 167 37.61 1.80 6.33
C ALA A 167 36.84 2.84 7.16
N ARG A 168 35.51 2.84 7.01
CA ARG A 168 34.63 3.61 7.88
C ARG A 168 34.29 2.71 9.05
N ASN A 169 34.92 2.99 10.18
CA ASN A 169 34.49 2.51 11.48
C ASN A 169 33.01 2.89 11.64
N GLY A 170 32.13 1.89 11.65
CA GLY A 170 30.71 2.06 11.92
C GLY A 170 30.54 2.56 13.33
N ARG A 171 30.28 3.86 13.49
CA ARG A 171 29.86 4.45 14.75
C ARG A 171 28.34 4.37 14.78
N VAL A 172 27.80 3.54 15.68
CA VAL A 172 26.37 3.56 16.00
C VAL A 172 26.04 4.95 16.52
N LEU A 173 25.28 5.72 15.74
CA LEU A 173 24.71 6.99 16.16
C LEU A 173 23.28 6.70 16.61
N GLY A 174 22.99 6.94 17.89
CA GLY A 174 21.64 6.81 18.43
C GLY A 174 21.44 5.69 19.45
N GLY A 175 22.29 5.62 20.48
CA GLY A 175 21.93 4.94 21.72
C GLY A 175 21.04 5.86 22.56
N ALA A 176 19.77 6.02 22.18
CA ALA A 176 18.81 6.61 23.10
C ALA A 176 18.72 5.68 24.31
N ARG A 177 18.86 6.23 25.52
CA ARG A 177 18.59 5.48 26.75
C ARG A 177 17.16 4.98 26.64
N VAL A 178 17.02 3.67 26.46
CA VAL A 178 15.75 2.98 26.58
C VAL A 178 15.15 3.42 27.91
N GLY A 179 13.85 3.72 27.92
CA GLY A 179 13.11 4.01 29.14
C GLY A 179 13.25 2.87 30.18
N PRO A 180 12.54 2.92 31.32
CA PRO A 180 12.77 2.06 32.48
C PRO A 180 12.64 0.53 32.27
N LYS A 181 12.38 0.07 31.04
CA LYS A 181 12.16 -1.33 30.67
C LYS A 181 13.40 -1.91 30.03
N GLY A 182 13.89 -3.03 30.56
CA GLY A 182 15.06 -3.74 30.04
C GLY A 182 14.82 -4.28 28.62
N ALA A 183 15.89 -4.51 27.85
CA ALA A 183 15.81 -5.06 26.48
C ALA A 183 15.03 -6.39 26.41
N ALA A 184 15.17 -7.24 27.43
CA ALA A 184 14.42 -8.48 27.55
C ALA A 184 12.90 -8.26 27.73
N GLU A 185 12.51 -7.24 28.51
CA GLU A 185 11.10 -6.90 28.72
C GLU A 185 10.47 -6.32 27.44
N MET A 186 11.21 -5.48 26.71
CA MET A 186 10.77 -4.99 25.40
C MET A 186 10.63 -6.11 24.38
N ALA A 187 11.57 -7.06 24.35
CA ALA A 187 11.50 -8.23 23.47
C ALA A 187 10.29 -9.11 23.82
N LYS A 188 10.00 -9.29 25.11
CA LYS A 188 8.81 -10.01 25.58
C LYS A 188 7.52 -9.32 25.14
N MET A 189 7.36 -8.02 25.40
CA MET A 189 6.18 -7.27 24.94
C MET A 189 6.04 -7.28 23.42
N ALA A 190 7.15 -7.19 22.67
CA ALA A 190 7.11 -7.31 21.23
C ALA A 190 6.61 -8.70 20.80
N ALA A 191 7.08 -9.77 21.44
CA ALA A 191 6.61 -11.13 21.17
C ALA A 191 5.12 -11.32 21.51
N GLU A 192 4.65 -10.77 22.63
CA GLU A 192 3.23 -10.80 23.03
C GLU A 192 2.35 -10.05 22.02
N LYS A 193 2.79 -8.87 21.56
CA LYS A 193 2.10 -8.11 20.53
C LYS A 193 2.01 -8.91 19.21
N ARG A 194 3.10 -9.57 18.80
CA ARG A 194 3.09 -10.44 17.62
C ARG A 194 2.11 -11.61 17.76
N ALA A 195 2.04 -12.21 18.94
CA ALA A 195 1.08 -13.28 19.21
C ALA A 195 -0.38 -12.80 19.19
N GLN A 196 -0.64 -11.57 19.63
CA GLN A 196 -1.97 -10.94 19.53
C GLN A 196 -2.32 -10.60 18.07
N ASP A 197 -1.37 -10.06 17.30
CA ASP A 197 -1.55 -9.76 15.87
C ASP A 197 -1.88 -11.03 15.05
N ALA A 198 -1.40 -12.20 15.46
CA ALA A 198 -1.79 -13.46 14.81
C ALA A 198 -3.30 -13.77 14.95
N GLN A 199 -3.95 -13.26 15.99
CA GLN A 199 -5.41 -13.36 16.17
C GLN A 199 -6.17 -12.28 15.40
N TRP A 200 -5.44 -11.27 14.91
CA TRP A 200 -5.97 -10.11 14.22
C TRP A 200 -6.22 -10.37 12.71
N CYS A 201 -5.59 -11.41 12.15
CA CYS A 201 -5.66 -11.79 10.74
C CYS A 201 -6.29 -13.19 10.56
N GLY A 202 -7.37 -13.27 9.79
CA GLY A 202 -8.16 -14.49 9.60
C GLY A 202 -7.55 -15.41 8.55
N ARG A 203 -6.58 -16.25 8.95
CA ARG A 203 -5.89 -17.18 8.01
C ARG A 203 -6.53 -18.58 7.88
N SER A 204 -7.47 -18.96 8.74
CA SER A 204 -8.11 -20.29 8.64
C SER A 204 -9.12 -20.32 7.48
N SER A 205 -9.18 -21.43 6.74
CA SER A 205 -10.12 -21.57 5.61
C SER A 205 -11.58 -21.32 6.03
N ALA A 206 -11.96 -21.72 7.24
CA ALA A 206 -13.27 -21.43 7.82
C ALA A 206 -13.49 -19.94 8.11
N ALA A 207 -12.49 -19.23 8.65
CA ALA A 207 -12.57 -17.78 8.84
C ALA A 207 -12.60 -17.04 7.49
N MET A 208 -11.85 -17.51 6.50
CA MET A 208 -11.88 -16.94 5.14
C MET A 208 -13.26 -17.09 4.49
N ALA A 209 -13.89 -18.26 4.61
CA ALA A 209 -15.22 -18.48 4.05
C ALA A 209 -16.30 -17.67 4.79
N ALA A 210 -16.23 -17.59 6.12
CA ALA A 210 -17.24 -16.90 6.93
C ALA A 210 -17.12 -15.36 6.92
N ALA A 211 -15.94 -14.82 6.60
CA ALA A 211 -15.70 -13.37 6.61
C ALA A 211 -15.92 -12.70 5.26
N GLN A 212 -15.99 -13.46 4.16
CA GLN A 212 -16.18 -12.88 2.83
C GLN A 212 -17.60 -12.33 2.68
N PRO A 213 -17.76 -11.03 2.32
CA PRO A 213 -19.06 -10.48 2.00
C PRO A 213 -19.61 -11.12 0.72
N GLU A 214 -20.94 -11.21 0.63
CA GLU A 214 -21.57 -11.71 -0.60
C GLU A 214 -21.35 -10.71 -1.74
N VAL A 215 -21.14 -11.21 -2.96
CA VAL A 215 -20.82 -10.37 -4.14
C VAL A 215 -21.91 -9.32 -4.40
N GLN A 216 -23.15 -9.63 -4.05
CA GLN A 216 -24.32 -8.74 -4.21
C GLN A 216 -24.30 -7.53 -3.25
N GLU A 217 -23.49 -7.59 -2.19
CA GLU A 217 -23.34 -6.52 -1.20
C GLU A 217 -22.21 -5.54 -1.54
N LEU A 218 -21.43 -5.82 -2.59
CA LEU A 218 -20.27 -5.03 -2.99
C LEU A 218 -20.57 -4.22 -4.25
N GLU A 219 -20.24 -2.94 -4.23
CA GLU A 219 -20.18 -2.13 -5.44
C GLU A 219 -18.73 -2.03 -5.91
N TYR A 220 -18.44 -2.68 -7.03
CA TYR A 220 -17.12 -2.66 -7.63
C TYR A 220 -16.93 -1.40 -8.46
N ILE A 221 -15.84 -0.71 -8.16
CA ILE A 221 -15.35 0.44 -8.91
C ILE A 221 -14.06 -0.03 -9.57
N ASP A 222 -14.13 -0.28 -10.88
CA ASP A 222 -12.96 -0.59 -11.66
C ASP A 222 -12.05 0.62 -11.67
N LEU A 223 -10.87 0.46 -11.08
CA LEU A 223 -9.81 1.43 -11.25
C LEU A 223 -9.27 1.32 -12.67
N GLU A 224 -9.46 0.18 -13.36
CA GLU A 224 -8.93 -0.09 -14.69
C GLU A 224 -9.54 0.69 -15.85
N SER A 225 -10.79 1.13 -15.73
CA SER A 225 -11.50 1.78 -16.84
C SER A 225 -11.01 3.22 -17.05
N PRO A 226 -10.53 3.62 -18.24
CA PRO A 226 -10.34 5.02 -18.55
C PRO A 226 -11.70 5.71 -18.41
N ARG A 227 -11.79 6.75 -17.58
CA ARG A 227 -12.98 7.60 -17.51
C ARG A 227 -13.45 7.90 -18.94
N SER A 228 -14.69 7.53 -19.25
CA SER A 228 -15.46 8.20 -20.29
C SER A 228 -15.23 9.70 -20.12
N ALA A 229 -14.83 10.35 -21.20
CA ALA A 229 -14.55 11.77 -21.22
C ALA A 229 -15.67 12.52 -20.51
N VAL A 230 -15.36 13.11 -19.36
CA VAL A 230 -16.17 14.22 -18.85
C VAL A 230 -15.93 15.31 -19.88
N VAL A 231 -16.90 15.52 -20.76
CA VAL A 231 -16.96 16.68 -21.65
C VAL A 231 -16.81 17.89 -20.75
N ALA A 232 -15.62 18.51 -20.78
CA ALA A 232 -15.44 19.85 -20.28
C ALA A 232 -16.31 20.71 -21.19
N GLU A 233 -17.46 21.15 -20.69
CA GLU A 233 -18.18 22.28 -21.27
C GLU A 233 -17.20 23.45 -21.26
N VAL A 234 -16.71 23.78 -22.45
CA VAL A 234 -16.00 25.03 -22.71
C VAL A 234 -17.07 26.10 -22.58
N ILE A 235 -17.11 26.78 -21.43
CA ILE A 235 -17.87 28.02 -21.28
C ILE A 235 -17.08 29.07 -22.06
N ASP A 236 -17.57 29.39 -23.25
CA ASP A 236 -17.06 30.47 -24.07
C ASP A 236 -17.49 31.80 -23.43
N LEU A 237 -16.52 32.60 -23.01
CA LEU A 237 -16.76 33.96 -22.49
C LEU A 237 -16.64 34.93 -23.67
N THR A 238 -17.76 35.17 -24.34
CA THR A 238 -17.97 36.36 -25.19
C THR A 238 -18.78 37.40 -24.44
#